data_AF-A0AB34JFY0-F1
#
_entry.id   AF-A0AB34JFY0-F1
#
_cell.length_a   1.000
_cell.length_b   1.000
_cell.length_c   1.000
_cell.angle_alpha   90.00
_cell.angle_beta   90.00
_cell.angle_gamma   90.00
#
_symmetry.space_group_name_H-M   'P 1'
#
loop_
_entity.id
_entity.type
_entity.pdbx_description
1 polymer ?
#
loop_
_entity_poly.entity_id
_entity_poly.type
_entity_poly.pdbx_seq_one_letter_code
_entity_poly.pdbx_strand_id
1 'polypeptide(L)'
;MAPAAKPICRRSPSLGFVVTPIKKWAKAIARAIATSLRTREGEFIYQSAAIRMPEVPREAVLQNLPAPKSSTPSELSWEWESLCEVSHFLSELLPLSGMATAGATRAIQRPSEPVIRVLATMMGGLEMKHVVSTNGSECLTINFLYILMGEMGDLYPPKDPMRREIGLSNSEVAELRQVVLADALMLGERGAQLSPGWWRQLGDETSAQIAEAHLTNLEMMRQTPLADGETRRTRNTYEIESVQGGGEEGLGHRKVRWAGYHPSWEAWRLEGEPGTPIKTWERRKTVKMTQAYAAWTAAQE
;
A
#
# COMPACT_ATOMS: atom_id res chain seq x y z
N MET A 1 30.15 40.72 -3.64
CA MET A 1 29.42 39.45 -3.47
C MET A 1 27.94 39.75 -3.55
N ALA A 2 27.27 39.34 -4.62
CA ALA A 2 25.83 39.49 -4.75
C ALA A 2 25.12 38.56 -3.73
N PRO A 3 24.05 39.02 -3.05
CA PRO A 3 23.30 38.16 -2.16
C PRO A 3 22.66 37.03 -2.97
N ALA A 4 22.84 35.79 -2.50
CA ALA A 4 22.25 34.61 -3.11
C ALA A 4 20.73 34.80 -3.26
N ALA A 5 20.25 34.77 -4.51
CA ALA A 5 18.84 34.81 -4.82
C ALA A 5 18.16 33.60 -4.16
N LYS A 6 17.41 33.84 -3.06
CA LYS A 6 16.51 32.84 -2.50
C LYS A 6 15.49 32.48 -3.58
N PRO A 7 15.18 31.19 -3.80
CA PRO A 7 14.33 30.77 -4.91
C PRO A 7 12.95 31.42 -4.78
N ILE A 8 12.58 32.17 -5.82
CA ILE A 8 11.31 32.88 -6.02
C ILE A 8 10.08 31.96 -5.82
N CYS A 9 10.27 30.64 -5.90
CA CYS A 9 9.24 29.63 -5.70
C CYS A 9 8.55 29.66 -4.32
N ARG A 10 9.16 30.21 -3.26
CA ARG A 10 8.53 30.24 -1.92
C ARG A 10 7.50 31.36 -1.70
N ARG A 11 7.39 32.34 -2.60
CA ARG A 11 6.39 33.45 -2.50
C ARG A 11 5.21 33.33 -3.44
N SER A 12 5.16 32.29 -4.26
CA SER A 12 4.10 32.06 -5.24
C SER A 12 2.70 31.80 -4.64
N PRO A 13 2.55 31.05 -3.52
CA PRO A 13 1.23 30.72 -2.97
C PRO A 13 0.47 31.96 -2.46
N SER A 14 1.17 32.93 -1.85
CA SER A 14 0.57 34.17 -1.35
C SER A 14 0.05 35.11 -2.45
N LEU A 15 0.38 34.83 -3.71
CA LEU A 15 -0.09 35.58 -4.88
C LEU A 15 -1.12 34.78 -5.70
N GLY A 16 -1.56 33.61 -5.23
CA GLY A 16 -2.52 32.75 -5.94
C GLY A 16 -1.93 31.98 -7.14
N PHE A 17 -0.63 32.05 -7.37
CA PHE A 17 0.00 31.32 -8.48
C PHE A 17 0.45 29.94 -8.04
N VAL A 18 -0.10 28.90 -8.68
CA VAL A 18 0.35 27.52 -8.54
C VAL A 18 1.34 27.21 -9.67
N VAL A 19 2.64 27.24 -9.39
CA VAL A 19 3.70 26.92 -10.39
C VAL A 19 3.73 25.42 -10.75
N THR A 20 2.98 24.61 -10.01
CA THR A 20 2.89 23.16 -10.21
C THR A 20 1.65 22.81 -11.04
N PRO A 21 1.73 21.91 -12.04
CA PRO A 21 0.55 21.52 -12.81
C PRO A 21 -0.59 21.04 -11.90
N ILE A 22 -1.77 21.62 -12.05
CA ILE A 22 -2.95 21.36 -11.20
C ILE A 22 -3.31 19.87 -11.17
N LYS A 23 -3.18 19.17 -12.30
CA LYS A 23 -3.39 17.71 -12.43
C LYS A 23 -2.49 16.87 -11.52
N LYS A 24 -1.34 17.39 -11.08
CA LYS A 24 -0.46 16.71 -10.13
C LYS A 24 -1.15 16.56 -8.77
N TRP A 25 -1.97 17.52 -8.37
CA TRP A 25 -2.67 17.50 -7.08
C TRP A 25 -3.80 16.48 -7.06
N ALA A 26 -4.62 16.40 -8.12
CA ALA A 26 -5.59 15.30 -8.26
C ALA A 26 -4.93 13.93 -8.13
N LYS A 27 -3.82 13.70 -8.85
CA LYS A 27 -3.05 12.45 -8.73
C LYS A 27 -2.50 12.22 -7.31
N ALA A 28 -2.02 13.27 -6.64
CA ALA A 28 -1.52 13.16 -5.28
C ALA A 28 -2.64 12.81 -4.28
N ILE A 29 -3.81 13.45 -4.39
CA ILE A 29 -5.00 13.18 -3.57
C ILE A 29 -5.46 11.74 -3.81
N ALA A 30 -5.66 11.36 -5.07
CA ALA A 30 -6.06 10.01 -5.45
C ALA A 30 -5.09 8.94 -4.91
N ARG A 31 -3.78 9.17 -5.04
CA ARG A 31 -2.76 8.27 -4.53
C ARG A 31 -2.76 8.21 -2.99
N ALA A 32 -2.98 9.32 -2.30
CA ALA A 32 -3.05 9.34 -0.84
C ALA A 32 -4.23 8.53 -0.31
N ILE A 33 -5.42 8.71 -0.91
CA ILE A 33 -6.63 7.92 -0.60
C ILE A 33 -6.36 6.44 -0.89
N ALA A 34 -5.97 6.11 -2.12
CA ALA A 34 -5.73 4.74 -2.55
C ALA A 34 -4.70 4.04 -1.66
N THR A 35 -3.58 4.69 -1.32
CA THR A 35 -2.53 4.12 -0.45
C THR A 35 -3.06 3.79 0.95
N SER A 36 -4.03 4.56 1.44
CA SER A 36 -4.61 4.40 2.78
C SER A 36 -5.63 3.26 2.85
N LEU A 37 -6.19 2.84 1.70
CA LEU A 37 -6.97 1.61 1.56
C LEU A 37 -6.02 0.40 1.56
N ARG A 38 -5.79 -0.18 2.74
CA ARG A 38 -4.79 -1.24 2.97
C ARG A 38 -5.37 -2.43 3.72
N THR A 39 -4.68 -3.57 3.63
CA THR A 39 -5.04 -4.78 4.38
C THR A 39 -4.73 -4.61 5.86
N ARG A 40 -5.34 -5.47 6.69
CA ARG A 40 -4.94 -5.66 8.09
C ARG A 40 -3.53 -6.27 8.11
N GLU A 41 -2.51 -5.49 8.47
CA GLU A 41 -1.15 -5.97 8.72
C GLU A 41 -0.63 -5.43 10.05
N GLY A 42 -0.27 -6.31 10.97
CA GLY A 42 0.35 -5.97 12.26
C GLY A 42 -0.56 -5.18 13.21
N GLU A 43 0.02 -4.15 13.85
CA GLU A 43 -0.65 -3.29 14.85
C GLU A 43 -1.65 -2.28 14.24
N PHE A 44 -1.66 -2.12 12.91
CA PHE A 44 -2.56 -1.22 12.19
C PHE A 44 -3.87 -1.93 11.83
N ILE A 45 -4.71 -2.10 12.84
CA ILE A 45 -6.00 -2.81 12.74
C ILE A 45 -7.13 -1.87 12.25
N TYR A 46 -6.92 -0.56 12.28
CA TYR A 46 -7.96 0.42 12.03
C TYR A 46 -8.20 0.60 10.51
N GLN A 47 -9.40 0.24 10.07
CA GLN A 47 -9.88 0.50 8.70
C GLN A 47 -10.48 1.92 8.62
N SER A 48 -9.69 2.86 9.13
CA SER A 48 -9.93 4.29 9.10
C SER A 48 -8.68 4.97 8.57
N ALA A 49 -8.87 6.09 7.90
CA ALA A 49 -7.80 6.92 7.41
C ALA A 49 -8.03 8.37 7.84
N ALA A 50 -6.98 8.99 8.38
CA ALA A 50 -6.91 10.42 8.65
C ALA A 50 -5.64 10.93 7.96
N ILE A 51 -5.80 11.42 6.75
CA ILE A 51 -4.70 11.85 5.88
C ILE A 51 -4.53 13.35 6.04
N ARG A 52 -3.28 13.77 6.23
CA ARG A 52 -2.89 15.19 6.24
C ARG A 52 -1.94 15.47 5.09
N MET A 53 -2.36 16.32 4.17
CA MET A 53 -1.59 16.75 3.01
C MET A 53 -1.21 18.23 3.19
N PRO A 54 0.01 18.53 3.67
CA PRO A 54 0.47 19.90 3.81
C PRO A 54 0.73 20.54 2.44
N GLU A 55 0.65 21.85 2.39
CA GLU A 55 1.02 22.68 1.22
C GLU A 55 0.20 22.41 -0.04
N VAL A 56 -1.01 21.86 0.10
CA VAL A 56 -1.96 21.74 -1.01
C VAL A 56 -2.61 23.12 -1.25
N PRO A 57 -2.38 23.78 -2.39
CA PRO A 57 -2.93 25.11 -2.63
C PRO A 57 -4.46 25.07 -2.77
N ARG A 58 -5.16 26.05 -2.19
CA ARG A 58 -6.62 26.21 -2.24
C ARG A 58 -7.16 26.12 -3.66
N GLU A 59 -6.51 26.83 -4.59
CA GLU A 59 -6.88 26.85 -6.00
C GLU A 59 -6.78 25.47 -6.65
N ALA A 60 -5.77 24.68 -6.28
CA ALA A 60 -5.66 23.32 -6.76
C ALA A 60 -6.78 22.44 -6.23
N VAL A 61 -7.24 22.66 -4.99
CA VAL A 61 -8.37 21.92 -4.43
C VAL A 61 -9.67 22.28 -5.17
N LEU A 62 -9.94 23.58 -5.35
CA LEU A 62 -11.15 24.07 -6.05
C LEU A 62 -11.26 23.60 -7.51
N GLN A 63 -10.13 23.37 -8.18
CA GLN A 63 -10.12 22.90 -9.56
C GLN A 63 -10.17 21.38 -9.73
N ASN A 64 -9.79 20.61 -8.70
CA ASN A 64 -9.76 19.15 -8.76
C ASN A 64 -10.91 18.48 -7.99
N LEU A 65 -11.57 19.20 -7.09
CA LEU A 65 -12.71 18.72 -6.30
C LEU A 65 -14.00 19.41 -6.76
N PRO A 66 -15.17 18.80 -6.52
CA PRO A 66 -16.46 19.47 -6.75
C PRO A 66 -16.60 20.72 -5.88
N ALA A 67 -17.69 21.47 -6.08
CA ALA A 67 -17.97 22.64 -5.26
C ALA A 67 -18.07 22.24 -3.76
N PRO A 68 -17.45 23.01 -2.84
CA PRO A 68 -17.49 22.72 -1.42
C PRO A 68 -18.89 22.95 -0.83
N LYS A 69 -19.25 22.15 0.18
CA LYS A 69 -20.48 22.35 0.98
C LYS A 69 -20.40 23.62 1.83
N SER A 70 -19.22 23.92 2.38
CA SER A 70 -18.95 25.17 3.11
C SER A 70 -17.71 25.85 2.57
N SER A 71 -17.77 27.17 2.38
CA SER A 71 -16.67 27.98 1.87
C SER A 71 -16.53 29.27 2.66
N THR A 72 -15.42 29.39 3.36
CA THR A 72 -14.96 30.60 4.02
C THR A 72 -13.58 30.98 3.48
N PRO A 73 -13.08 32.22 3.70
CA PRO A 73 -11.75 32.61 3.26
C PRO A 73 -10.62 31.74 3.84
N SER A 74 -10.82 31.18 5.04
CA SER A 74 -9.83 30.35 5.74
C SER A 74 -10.08 28.86 5.65
N GLU A 75 -11.27 28.41 5.24
CA GLU A 75 -11.65 27.00 5.27
C GLU A 75 -12.61 26.63 4.13
N LEU A 76 -12.37 25.47 3.52
CA LEU A 76 -13.30 24.80 2.61
C LEU A 76 -13.61 23.41 3.14
N SER A 77 -14.87 22.96 3.06
CA SER A 77 -15.24 21.61 3.46
C SER A 77 -16.13 20.89 2.44
N TRP A 78 -15.93 19.58 2.37
CA TRP A 78 -16.73 18.62 1.59
C TRP A 78 -17.07 17.43 2.48
N GLU A 79 -18.30 16.95 2.36
CA GLU A 79 -18.79 15.80 3.10
C GLU A 79 -19.65 14.97 2.15
N TRP A 80 -19.34 13.70 2.01
CA TRP A 80 -20.12 12.72 1.25
C TRP A 80 -20.64 11.69 2.23
N GLU A 81 -21.95 11.69 2.46
CA GLU A 81 -22.57 10.95 3.55
C GLU A 81 -22.90 9.52 3.12
N SER A 82 -23.38 9.35 1.87
CA SER A 82 -23.78 8.05 1.34
C SER A 82 -22.66 7.35 0.59
N LEU A 83 -22.73 6.02 0.54
CA LEU A 83 -21.81 5.21 -0.25
C LEU A 83 -21.91 5.53 -1.75
N CYS A 84 -23.13 5.78 -2.25
CA CYS A 84 -23.37 6.17 -3.64
C CYS A 84 -22.63 7.47 -4.01
N GLU A 85 -22.74 8.50 -3.17
CA GLU A 85 -22.04 9.78 -3.34
C GLU A 85 -20.52 9.60 -3.36
N VAL A 86 -19.99 8.82 -2.40
CA VAL A 86 -18.56 8.50 -2.32
C VAL A 86 -18.10 7.76 -3.58
N SER A 87 -18.84 6.74 -4.02
CA SER A 87 -18.50 5.96 -5.22
C SER A 87 -18.52 6.81 -6.48
N HIS A 88 -19.53 7.66 -6.65
CA HIS A 88 -19.63 8.56 -7.80
C HIS A 88 -18.42 9.50 -7.87
N PHE A 89 -18.10 10.19 -6.76
CA PHE A 89 -16.95 11.09 -6.70
C PHE A 89 -15.61 10.37 -6.95
N LEU A 90 -15.41 9.20 -6.33
CA LEU A 90 -14.16 8.46 -6.41
C LEU A 90 -13.96 7.74 -7.75
N SER A 91 -15.04 7.45 -8.48
CA SER A 91 -14.97 6.80 -9.79
C SER A 91 -14.12 7.57 -10.80
N GLU A 92 -14.11 8.89 -10.71
CA GLU A 92 -13.30 9.77 -11.55
C GLU A 92 -11.89 10.00 -10.95
N LEU A 93 -11.81 10.10 -9.62
CA LEU A 93 -10.58 10.48 -8.93
C LEU A 93 -9.60 9.31 -8.76
N LEU A 94 -10.04 8.17 -8.25
CA LEU A 94 -9.16 7.03 -7.90
C LEU A 94 -8.37 6.45 -9.07
N PRO A 95 -8.88 6.37 -10.32
CA PRO A 95 -8.10 5.92 -11.46
C PRO A 95 -6.80 6.72 -11.67
N LEU A 96 -6.75 7.99 -11.22
CA LEU A 96 -5.54 8.82 -11.30
C LEU A 96 -4.42 8.35 -10.38
N SER A 97 -4.71 7.51 -9.38
CA SER A 97 -3.74 6.99 -8.40
C SER A 97 -2.64 6.13 -9.06
N GLY A 98 -2.94 5.52 -10.20
CA GLY A 98 -2.08 4.51 -10.84
C GLY A 98 -2.09 3.15 -10.14
N MET A 99 -3.06 2.91 -9.26
CA MET A 99 -3.28 1.63 -8.58
C MET A 99 -4.51 0.92 -9.18
N ALA A 100 -4.65 -0.38 -8.90
CA ALA A 100 -5.84 -1.13 -9.29
C ALA A 100 -7.05 -0.66 -8.46
N THR A 101 -7.84 0.25 -9.03
CA THR A 101 -9.01 0.86 -8.38
C THR A 101 -10.21 0.92 -9.34
N ALA A 102 -11.41 0.81 -8.80
CA ALA A 102 -12.68 1.04 -9.49
C ALA A 102 -13.70 1.58 -8.48
N GLY A 103 -14.54 2.53 -8.87
CA GLY A 103 -15.53 3.16 -7.99
C GLY A 103 -14.91 3.69 -6.69
N ALA A 104 -15.36 3.16 -5.56
CA ALA A 104 -14.84 3.47 -4.21
C ALA A 104 -13.83 2.41 -3.70
N THR A 105 -13.44 1.48 -4.56
CA THR A 105 -12.71 0.26 -4.21
C THR A 105 -11.28 0.29 -4.73
N ARG A 106 -10.36 -0.18 -3.87
CA ARG A 106 -9.00 -0.55 -4.24
C ARG A 106 -8.84 -2.06 -4.13
N ALA A 107 -8.29 -2.66 -5.19
CA ALA A 107 -7.84 -4.03 -5.17
C ALA A 107 -6.51 -4.15 -4.39
N ILE A 108 -6.45 -5.08 -3.44
CA ILE A 108 -5.25 -5.34 -2.67
C ILE A 108 -4.62 -6.65 -3.13
N GLN A 109 -3.52 -6.51 -3.87
CA GLN A 109 -2.68 -7.62 -4.27
C GLN A 109 -1.42 -7.65 -3.40
N ARG A 110 -1.20 -8.75 -2.67
CA ARG A 110 0.05 -8.94 -1.92
C ARG A 110 1.20 -9.26 -2.87
N PRO A 111 2.44 -8.80 -2.62
CA PRO A 111 3.59 -9.12 -3.47
C PRO A 111 3.88 -10.62 -3.64
N SER A 112 3.42 -11.45 -2.72
CA SER A 112 3.55 -12.91 -2.73
C SER A 112 2.45 -13.63 -3.53
N GLU A 113 1.37 -12.93 -3.87
CA GLU A 113 0.16 -13.50 -4.46
C GLU A 113 -0.02 -13.00 -5.90
N PRO A 114 -0.23 -13.92 -6.87
CA PRO A 114 -0.44 -13.53 -8.27
C PRO A 114 -1.84 -12.97 -8.51
N VAL A 115 -2.78 -13.19 -7.58
CA VAL A 115 -4.19 -12.78 -7.70
C VAL A 115 -4.61 -11.86 -6.56
N ILE A 116 -5.69 -11.12 -6.78
CA ILE A 116 -6.37 -10.28 -5.80
C ILE A 116 -7.39 -11.13 -5.04
N ARG A 117 -7.23 -11.23 -3.72
CA ARG A 117 -8.19 -11.91 -2.83
C ARG A 117 -8.99 -10.95 -1.96
N VAL A 118 -8.50 -9.73 -1.77
CA VAL A 118 -9.09 -8.74 -0.87
C VAL A 118 -9.35 -7.44 -1.63
N LEU A 119 -10.57 -6.93 -1.48
CA LEU A 119 -10.97 -5.60 -1.95
C LEU A 119 -11.19 -4.69 -0.74
N ALA A 120 -10.68 -3.47 -0.81
CA ALA A 120 -10.88 -2.43 0.20
C ALA A 120 -11.78 -1.34 -0.37
N THR A 121 -12.94 -1.15 0.23
CA THR A 121 -14.00 -0.28 -0.30
C THR A 121 -14.35 0.77 0.73
N MET A 122 -14.30 2.04 0.33
CA MET A 122 -14.69 3.14 1.21
C MET A 122 -16.17 3.06 1.56
N MET A 123 -16.48 3.37 2.81
CA MET A 123 -17.86 3.55 3.26
C MET A 123 -18.34 4.97 2.95
N GLY A 124 -19.63 5.24 3.20
CA GLY A 124 -20.11 6.60 3.37
C GLY A 124 -19.40 7.34 4.52
N GLY A 125 -19.57 8.67 4.57
CA GLY A 125 -18.92 9.51 5.58
C GLY A 125 -17.47 9.88 5.23
N LEU A 126 -17.21 10.18 3.95
CA LEU A 126 -15.94 10.78 3.53
C LEU A 126 -15.99 12.29 3.84
N GLU A 127 -15.01 12.78 4.56
CA GLU A 127 -14.86 14.20 4.86
C GLU A 127 -13.54 14.72 4.31
N MET A 128 -13.59 15.87 3.64
CA MET A 128 -12.41 16.63 3.27
C MET A 128 -12.51 18.05 3.81
N LYS A 129 -11.41 18.56 4.37
CA LYS A 129 -11.31 19.95 4.83
C LYS A 129 -10.00 20.54 4.37
N HIS A 130 -10.06 21.69 3.72
CA HIS A 130 -8.88 22.49 3.40
C HIS A 130 -8.84 23.70 4.32
N VAL A 131 -7.75 23.90 5.04
CA VAL A 131 -7.58 24.97 6.01
C VAL A 131 -6.38 25.82 5.65
N VAL A 132 -6.59 27.13 5.62
CA VAL A 132 -5.56 28.17 5.54
C VAL A 132 -5.38 28.74 6.93
N SER A 133 -4.25 28.43 7.55
CA SER A 133 -3.91 28.95 8.87
C SER A 133 -3.48 30.42 8.82
N THR A 134 -3.48 31.08 9.98
CA THR A 134 -3.13 32.51 10.12
C THR A 134 -1.71 32.84 9.65
N ASN A 135 -0.79 31.88 9.64
CA ASN A 135 0.57 32.05 9.14
C ASN A 135 0.68 31.82 7.61
N GLY A 136 -0.44 31.60 6.92
CA GLY A 136 -0.51 31.34 5.49
C GLY A 136 -0.20 29.89 5.10
N SER A 137 -0.03 28.97 6.06
CA SER A 137 0.15 27.56 5.73
C SER A 137 -1.19 26.91 5.39
N GLU A 138 -1.18 26.16 4.29
CA GLU A 138 -2.35 25.48 3.74
C GLU A 138 -2.26 23.97 3.95
N CYS A 139 -3.39 23.34 4.25
CA CYS A 139 -3.42 21.90 4.52
C CYS A 139 -4.77 21.31 4.10
N LEU A 140 -4.72 20.23 3.32
CA LEU A 140 -5.90 19.40 3.05
C LEU A 140 -5.90 18.20 4.00
N THR A 141 -6.99 18.00 4.73
CA THR A 141 -7.24 16.82 5.56
C THR A 141 -8.34 15.98 4.92
N ILE A 142 -8.15 14.66 4.89
CA ILE A 142 -9.10 13.71 4.31
C ILE A 142 -9.34 12.62 5.36
N ASN A 143 -10.60 12.42 5.75
CA ASN A 143 -11.00 11.43 6.74
C ASN A 143 -12.04 10.48 6.15
N PHE A 144 -11.87 9.18 6.35
CA PHE A 144 -12.85 8.19 5.93
C PHE A 144 -12.70 6.86 6.66
N LEU A 145 -13.76 6.04 6.57
CA LEU A 145 -13.77 4.64 6.93
C LEU A 145 -13.82 3.77 5.67
N TYR A 146 -13.33 2.55 5.77
CA TYR A 146 -13.44 1.57 4.71
C TYR A 146 -13.67 0.17 5.28
N ILE A 147 -14.23 -0.71 4.46
CA ILE A 147 -14.39 -2.12 4.74
C ILE A 147 -13.37 -2.93 3.95
N LEU A 148 -13.12 -4.15 4.40
CA LEU A 148 -12.44 -5.16 3.57
C LEU A 148 -13.45 -6.25 3.23
N MET A 149 -13.44 -6.70 1.99
CA MET A 149 -14.20 -7.86 1.56
C MET A 149 -13.24 -8.92 1.02
N GLY A 150 -13.44 -10.16 1.46
CA GLY A 150 -12.69 -11.31 0.95
C GLY A 150 -13.37 -11.96 -0.25
N GLU A 151 -12.61 -12.79 -0.96
CA GLU A 151 -13.07 -13.56 -2.13
C GLU A 151 -14.18 -14.58 -1.83
N MET A 152 -14.48 -14.86 -0.56
CA MET A 152 -15.58 -15.75 -0.14
C MET A 152 -16.85 -14.96 0.21
N GLY A 153 -16.82 -13.63 0.09
CA GLY A 153 -17.95 -12.76 0.42
C GLY A 153 -17.98 -12.29 1.88
N ASP A 154 -16.96 -12.66 2.67
CA ASP A 154 -16.80 -12.23 4.05
C ASP A 154 -16.48 -10.73 4.10
N LEU A 155 -17.30 -10.01 4.85
CA LEU A 155 -17.12 -8.59 5.11
C LEU A 155 -16.45 -8.39 6.47
N TYR A 156 -15.42 -7.56 6.46
CA TYR A 156 -14.68 -7.19 7.65
C TYR A 156 -14.95 -5.70 7.92
N PRO A 157 -15.88 -5.36 8.82
CA PRO A 157 -16.19 -3.97 9.15
C PRO A 157 -15.01 -3.28 9.84
N PRO A 158 -14.94 -1.94 9.77
CA PRO A 158 -13.97 -1.16 10.53
C PRO A 158 -14.14 -1.38 12.03
N LYS A 159 -13.04 -1.21 12.76
CA LYS A 159 -13.01 -1.31 14.21
C LYS A 159 -12.88 0.07 14.84
N ASP A 160 -13.61 0.28 15.93
CA ASP A 160 -13.51 1.46 16.76
C ASP A 160 -12.16 1.52 17.52
N PRO A 161 -11.85 2.62 18.23
CA PRO A 161 -10.64 2.72 19.05
C PRO A 161 -10.50 1.62 20.12
N MET A 162 -11.61 1.06 20.59
CA MET A 162 -11.69 -0.05 21.55
C MET A 162 -11.60 -1.44 20.89
N ARG A 163 -11.29 -1.49 19.58
CA ARG A 163 -11.17 -2.71 18.75
C ARG A 163 -12.48 -3.48 18.56
N ARG A 164 -13.62 -2.84 18.80
CA ARG A 164 -14.94 -3.41 18.53
C ARG A 164 -15.32 -3.13 17.09
N GLU A 165 -15.92 -4.11 16.45
CA GLU A 165 -16.43 -3.93 15.10
C GLU A 165 -17.58 -2.93 15.10
N ILE A 166 -17.53 -1.97 14.19
CA ILE A 166 -18.63 -1.05 13.95
C ILE A 166 -19.78 -1.89 13.41
N GLY A 167 -20.91 -1.86 14.11
CA GLY A 167 -22.12 -2.57 13.68
C GLY A 167 -22.63 -1.97 12.37
N LEU A 168 -22.82 -2.84 11.37
CA LEU A 168 -23.46 -2.48 10.11
C LEU A 168 -24.88 -3.06 10.10
N SER A 169 -25.85 -2.26 9.66
CA SER A 169 -27.20 -2.74 9.40
C SER A 169 -27.21 -3.71 8.21
N ASN A 170 -28.21 -4.58 8.14
CA ASN A 170 -28.36 -5.52 7.02
C ASN A 170 -28.52 -4.80 5.67
N SER A 171 -29.13 -3.61 5.65
CA SER A 171 -29.24 -2.77 4.47
C SER A 171 -27.88 -2.25 4.00
N GLU A 172 -27.05 -1.74 4.92
CA GLU A 172 -25.70 -1.25 4.58
C GLU A 172 -24.81 -2.40 4.07
N VAL A 173 -24.92 -3.57 4.69
CA VAL A 173 -24.20 -4.78 4.24
C VAL A 173 -24.61 -5.15 2.81
N ALA A 174 -25.90 -5.14 2.50
CA ALA A 174 -26.40 -5.43 1.16
C ALA A 174 -25.91 -4.41 0.13
N GLU A 175 -25.96 -3.11 0.46
CA GLU A 175 -25.50 -2.02 -0.40
C GLU A 175 -23.99 -2.13 -0.67
N LEU A 176 -23.18 -2.33 0.38
CA LEU A 176 -21.73 -2.51 0.26
C LEU A 176 -21.39 -3.71 -0.62
N ARG A 177 -22.08 -4.85 -0.46
CA ARG A 177 -21.86 -6.02 -1.32
C ARG A 177 -22.15 -5.72 -2.79
N GLN A 178 -23.25 -5.02 -3.08
CA GLN A 178 -23.58 -4.64 -4.45
C GLN A 178 -22.49 -3.76 -5.07
N VAL A 179 -22.04 -2.75 -4.34
CA VAL A 179 -20.96 -1.86 -4.81
C VAL A 179 -19.65 -2.60 -5.00
N VAL A 180 -19.25 -3.45 -4.05
CA VAL A 180 -18.00 -4.22 -4.15
C VAL A 180 -18.03 -5.17 -5.34
N LEU A 181 -19.14 -5.83 -5.62
CA LEU A 181 -19.27 -6.74 -6.77
C LEU A 181 -19.24 -5.97 -8.09
N ALA A 182 -19.91 -4.82 -8.17
CA ALA A 182 -19.84 -3.96 -9.36
C ALA A 182 -18.40 -3.46 -9.61
N ASP A 183 -17.70 -3.04 -8.55
CA ASP A 183 -16.31 -2.62 -8.62
C ASP A 183 -15.36 -3.77 -8.97
N ALA A 184 -15.61 -4.97 -8.43
CA ALA A 184 -14.86 -6.18 -8.76
C ALA A 184 -14.98 -6.51 -10.26
N LEU A 185 -16.19 -6.47 -10.81
CA LEU A 185 -16.41 -6.68 -12.24
C LEU A 185 -15.62 -5.68 -13.08
N MET A 186 -15.70 -4.38 -12.75
CA MET A 186 -14.93 -3.34 -13.44
C MET A 186 -13.41 -3.55 -13.33
N LEU A 187 -12.91 -4.00 -12.18
CA LEU A 187 -11.50 -4.35 -12.01
C LEU A 187 -11.10 -5.51 -12.93
N GLY A 188 -11.93 -6.55 -12.99
CA GLY A 188 -11.74 -7.70 -13.88
C GLY A 188 -11.71 -7.30 -15.36
N GLU A 189 -12.66 -6.48 -15.80
CA GLU A 189 -12.72 -5.94 -17.17
C GLU A 189 -11.48 -5.08 -17.52
N ARG A 190 -10.91 -4.40 -16.54
CA ARG A 190 -9.65 -3.63 -16.67
C ARG A 190 -8.40 -4.50 -16.62
N GLY A 191 -8.54 -5.84 -16.58
CA GLY A 191 -7.45 -6.80 -16.60
C GLY A 191 -6.80 -7.06 -15.23
N ALA A 192 -7.45 -6.68 -14.13
CA ALA A 192 -6.97 -7.06 -12.80
C ALA A 192 -7.11 -8.59 -12.60
N GLN A 193 -6.06 -9.24 -12.07
CA GLN A 193 -6.09 -10.68 -11.82
C GLN A 193 -6.90 -10.99 -10.57
N LEU A 194 -8.22 -11.07 -10.68
CA LEU A 194 -9.09 -11.50 -9.59
C LEU A 194 -8.88 -12.98 -9.26
N SER A 195 -9.05 -13.34 -8.00
CA SER A 195 -9.00 -14.74 -7.57
C SER A 195 -10.22 -15.53 -8.04
N PRO A 196 -10.15 -16.88 -8.03
CA PRO A 196 -11.28 -17.73 -8.38
C PRO A 196 -12.53 -17.46 -7.55
N GLY A 197 -12.38 -17.17 -6.25
CA GLY A 197 -13.52 -16.85 -5.37
C GLY A 197 -14.27 -15.60 -5.84
N TRP A 198 -13.56 -14.57 -6.30
CA TRP A 198 -14.20 -13.37 -6.87
C TRP A 198 -14.97 -13.68 -8.16
N TRP A 199 -14.39 -14.45 -9.08
CA TRP A 199 -15.09 -14.83 -10.33
C TRP A 199 -16.36 -15.63 -10.07
N ARG A 200 -16.34 -16.54 -9.07
CA ARG A 200 -17.55 -17.26 -8.64
C ARG A 200 -18.61 -16.34 -8.07
N GLN A 201 -18.23 -15.38 -7.24
CA GLN A 201 -19.16 -14.37 -6.73
C GLN A 201 -19.78 -13.51 -7.84
N LEU A 202 -19.05 -13.29 -8.93
CA LEU A 202 -19.55 -12.60 -10.13
C LEU A 202 -20.38 -13.50 -11.05
N GLY A 203 -20.46 -14.81 -10.78
CA GLY A 203 -21.19 -15.79 -11.59
C GLY A 203 -20.44 -16.28 -12.84
N ASP A 204 -19.14 -16.01 -12.96
CA ASP A 204 -18.31 -16.46 -14.08
C ASP A 204 -17.44 -17.66 -13.69
N GLU A 205 -18.02 -18.86 -13.80
CA GLU A 205 -17.32 -20.10 -13.48
C GLU A 205 -16.17 -20.39 -14.47
N THR A 206 -16.26 -19.88 -15.71
CA THR A 206 -15.21 -20.11 -16.72
C THR A 206 -13.94 -19.37 -16.32
N SER A 207 -14.06 -18.08 -15.99
CA SER A 207 -12.94 -17.28 -15.50
C SER A 207 -12.41 -17.80 -14.16
N ALA A 208 -13.28 -18.34 -13.30
CA ALA A 208 -12.87 -18.98 -12.06
C ALA A 208 -11.96 -20.19 -12.31
N GLN A 209 -12.36 -21.11 -13.19
CA GLN A 209 -11.58 -22.30 -13.55
C GLN A 209 -10.24 -21.93 -14.22
N ILE A 210 -10.23 -20.92 -15.09
CA ILE A 210 -9.00 -20.41 -15.71
C ILE A 210 -8.04 -19.88 -14.63
N ALA A 211 -8.54 -19.10 -13.68
CA ALA A 211 -7.73 -18.57 -12.58
C ALA A 211 -7.20 -19.71 -11.68
N GLU A 212 -7.98 -20.75 -11.41
CA GLU A 212 -7.54 -21.93 -10.63
C GLU A 212 -6.45 -22.71 -11.34
N ALA A 213 -6.62 -22.98 -12.64
CA ALA A 213 -5.60 -23.63 -13.44
C ALA A 213 -4.29 -22.83 -13.44
N HIS A 214 -4.37 -21.50 -13.56
CA HIS A 214 -3.20 -20.62 -13.48
C HIS A 214 -2.50 -20.70 -12.11
N LEU A 215 -3.25 -20.67 -11.01
CA LEU A 215 -2.70 -20.81 -9.66
C LEU A 215 -2.04 -22.18 -9.46
N THR A 216 -2.69 -23.25 -9.91
CA THR A 216 -2.19 -24.62 -9.82
C THR A 216 -0.90 -24.79 -10.59
N ASN A 217 -0.82 -24.23 -11.81
CA ASN A 217 0.40 -24.24 -12.64
C ASN A 217 1.55 -23.50 -11.95
N LEU A 218 1.29 -22.36 -11.31
CA LEU A 218 2.30 -21.62 -10.55
C LEU A 218 2.80 -22.41 -9.33
N GLU A 219 1.93 -23.16 -8.66
CA GLU A 219 2.29 -24.04 -7.54
C GLU A 219 3.07 -25.28 -7.99
N MET A 220 2.69 -25.89 -9.12
CA MET A 220 3.44 -27.00 -9.72
C MET A 220 4.83 -26.58 -10.17
N MET A 221 4.94 -25.43 -10.86
CA MET A 221 6.24 -24.80 -11.14
C MET A 221 7.02 -24.49 -9.86
N ARG A 222 6.33 -24.38 -8.71
CA ARG A 222 6.96 -24.28 -7.40
C ARG A 222 7.45 -25.55 -6.74
N GLN A 223 7.01 -26.69 -7.20
CA GLN A 223 7.43 -27.97 -6.64
C GLN A 223 8.38 -28.72 -7.57
N THR A 224 8.56 -28.28 -8.82
CA THR A 224 9.52 -28.89 -9.73
C THR A 224 10.93 -28.82 -9.13
N PRO A 225 11.62 -29.96 -8.97
CA PRO A 225 13.01 -29.95 -8.56
C PRO A 225 13.81 -29.15 -9.57
N LEU A 226 14.65 -28.26 -9.06
CA LEU A 226 15.56 -27.47 -9.89
C LEU A 226 16.54 -28.43 -10.56
N ALA A 227 16.90 -28.15 -11.81
CA ALA A 227 18.00 -28.87 -12.45
C ALA A 227 19.30 -28.65 -11.66
N ASP A 228 20.25 -29.58 -11.75
CA ASP A 228 21.57 -29.42 -11.13
C ASP A 228 22.20 -28.10 -11.57
N GLY A 229 22.42 -27.19 -10.62
CA GLY A 229 22.97 -25.85 -10.85
C GLY A 229 21.94 -24.73 -11.03
N GLU A 230 20.64 -25.03 -11.07
CA GLU A 230 19.59 -24.00 -11.04
C GLU A 230 19.21 -23.66 -9.59
N THR A 231 19.39 -22.41 -9.18
CA THR A 231 18.91 -21.92 -7.88
C THR A 231 17.66 -21.10 -8.05
N ARG A 232 16.62 -21.44 -7.31
CA ARG A 232 15.35 -20.72 -7.32
C ARG A 232 15.51 -19.39 -6.61
N ARG A 233 15.44 -18.28 -7.36
CA ARG A 233 15.36 -16.94 -6.75
C ARG A 233 14.02 -16.78 -6.03
N THR A 234 13.97 -17.16 -4.75
CA THR A 234 12.95 -16.68 -3.83
C THR A 234 13.14 -15.16 -3.69
N ARG A 235 12.06 -14.40 -3.85
CA ARG A 235 12.05 -12.94 -3.65
C ARG A 235 12.59 -12.64 -2.24
N ASN A 236 13.81 -12.10 -2.21
CA ASN A 236 14.51 -11.45 -1.10
C ASN A 236 14.63 -12.25 0.22
N THR A 237 14.94 -13.54 0.14
CA THR A 237 15.73 -14.20 1.18
C THR A 237 17.13 -14.37 0.62
N TYR A 238 18.05 -13.47 0.98
CA TYR A 238 19.45 -13.64 0.66
C TYR A 238 19.96 -14.85 1.45
N GLU A 239 20.50 -15.86 0.77
CA GLU A 239 21.04 -17.04 1.43
C GLU A 239 22.32 -16.68 2.21
N ILE A 240 22.40 -17.13 3.46
CA ILE A 240 23.57 -16.94 4.32
C ILE A 240 24.48 -18.16 4.13
N GLU A 241 25.70 -17.96 3.64
CA GLU A 241 26.73 -18.98 3.46
C GLU A 241 27.24 -19.48 4.82
N SER A 242 27.54 -18.55 5.74
CA SER A 242 28.05 -18.90 7.07
C SER A 242 27.77 -17.80 8.10
N VAL A 243 27.54 -18.23 9.33
CA VAL A 243 27.53 -17.35 10.51
C VAL A 243 28.93 -17.34 11.10
N GLN A 244 29.54 -16.16 11.19
CA GLN A 244 30.95 -16.01 11.58
C GLN A 244 31.15 -15.53 13.01
N GLY A 245 30.07 -15.13 13.71
CA GLY A 245 30.14 -14.71 15.10
C GLY A 245 28.87 -14.04 15.60
N GLY A 246 28.74 -13.90 16.92
CA GLY A 246 27.70 -13.11 17.59
C GLY A 246 28.23 -11.78 18.10
N GLY A 247 27.40 -10.74 18.10
CA GLY A 247 27.70 -9.52 18.84
C GLY A 247 27.48 -9.76 20.34
N GLU A 248 28.00 -8.86 21.19
CA GLU A 248 27.85 -8.90 22.64
C GLU A 248 26.44 -9.33 23.08
N GLU A 249 26.39 -10.17 24.12
CA GLU A 249 25.16 -10.71 24.69
C GLU A 249 24.17 -9.57 24.98
N GLY A 250 23.07 -9.53 24.21
CA GLY A 250 21.99 -8.57 24.41
C GLY A 250 21.39 -8.01 23.13
N LEU A 251 22.18 -7.81 22.07
CA LEU A 251 21.68 -7.10 20.88
C LEU A 251 21.09 -8.02 19.79
N GLY A 252 21.18 -9.34 19.92
CA GLY A 252 20.45 -10.26 19.04
C GLY A 252 20.84 -10.19 17.55
N HIS A 253 22.04 -9.70 17.22
CA HIS A 253 22.58 -9.69 15.85
C HIS A 253 23.65 -10.77 15.67
N ARG A 254 23.85 -11.20 14.42
CA ARG A 254 24.82 -12.21 14.00
C ARG A 254 25.61 -11.69 12.82
N LYS A 255 26.93 -11.92 12.84
CA LYS A 255 27.82 -11.57 11.74
C LYS A 255 27.72 -12.67 10.69
N VAL A 256 27.29 -12.32 9.48
CA VAL A 256 26.99 -13.30 8.43
C VAL A 256 27.80 -13.03 7.17
N ARG A 257 28.08 -14.10 6.44
CA ARG A 257 28.58 -14.08 5.07
C ARG A 257 27.47 -14.58 4.15
N TRP A 258 27.25 -13.88 3.04
CA TRP A 258 26.19 -14.19 2.08
C TRP A 258 26.65 -15.19 1.02
N ALA A 259 25.79 -16.14 0.67
CA ALA A 259 26.04 -17.09 -0.39
C ALA A 259 25.99 -16.38 -1.76
N GLY A 260 26.97 -16.71 -2.61
CA GLY A 260 27.09 -16.11 -3.94
C GLY A 260 27.55 -14.65 -3.96
N TYR A 261 27.83 -14.04 -2.80
CA TYR A 261 28.34 -12.68 -2.73
C TYR A 261 29.82 -12.64 -3.16
N HIS A 262 30.11 -11.97 -4.27
CA HIS A 262 31.49 -11.75 -4.70
C HIS A 262 32.02 -10.40 -4.17
N PRO A 263 33.17 -10.37 -3.47
CA PRO A 263 33.76 -9.15 -2.91
C PRO A 263 33.93 -7.96 -3.85
N SER A 264 34.07 -8.21 -5.15
CA SER A 264 34.28 -7.17 -6.17
C SER A 264 33.02 -6.39 -6.54
N TRP A 265 31.84 -6.78 -6.05
CA TRP A 265 30.57 -6.13 -6.39
C TRP A 265 30.32 -4.81 -5.67
N GLU A 266 31.08 -4.51 -4.61
CA GLU A 266 31.02 -3.22 -3.92
C GLU A 266 32.36 -2.49 -4.02
N ALA A 267 32.33 -1.32 -4.66
CA ALA A 267 33.50 -0.48 -4.93
C ALA A 267 34.00 0.31 -3.71
N TRP A 268 33.28 0.28 -2.59
CA TRP A 268 33.57 1.05 -1.37
C TRP A 268 33.07 0.30 -0.14
N ARG A 269 33.75 0.44 1.02
CA ARG A 269 33.50 -0.36 2.23
C ARG A 269 33.64 0.45 3.52
N LEU A 270 32.86 0.06 4.54
CA LEU A 270 32.95 0.60 5.90
C LEU A 270 34.12 -0.02 6.70
N GLU A 271 34.44 -1.29 6.46
CA GLU A 271 35.54 -2.03 7.10
C GLU A 271 36.18 -3.04 6.13
N GLY A 272 37.50 -3.21 6.18
CA GLY A 272 38.28 -4.21 5.42
C GLY A 272 38.79 -3.76 4.05
N GLU A 273 39.77 -4.51 3.51
CA GLU A 273 40.39 -4.22 2.21
C GLU A 273 39.45 -4.56 1.03
N PRO A 274 39.51 -3.80 -0.09
CA PRO A 274 38.83 -4.14 -1.33
C PRO A 274 39.17 -5.58 -1.79
N GLY A 275 38.15 -6.36 -2.12
CA GLY A 275 38.31 -7.77 -2.52
C GLY A 275 38.14 -8.80 -1.38
N THR A 276 37.93 -8.38 -0.13
CA THR A 276 37.60 -9.30 0.98
C THR A 276 36.09 -9.58 1.08
N PRO A 277 35.59 -10.73 1.56
CA PRO A 277 34.14 -10.95 1.74
C PRO A 277 33.51 -9.93 2.70
N ILE A 278 32.37 -9.32 2.32
CA ILE A 278 31.63 -8.42 3.23
C ILE A 278 30.97 -9.26 4.33
N LYS A 279 31.06 -8.73 5.54
CA LYS A 279 30.42 -9.29 6.73
C LYS A 279 29.36 -8.30 7.18
N THR A 280 28.08 -8.66 7.10
CA THR A 280 26.99 -7.81 7.62
C THR A 280 26.48 -8.33 8.95
N TRP A 281 25.86 -7.46 9.72
CA TRP A 281 25.21 -7.80 10.99
C TRP A 281 23.71 -7.99 10.76
N GLU A 282 23.26 -9.25 10.80
CA GLU A 282 21.85 -9.60 10.58
C GLU A 282 21.14 -9.94 11.89
N ARG A 283 19.86 -9.60 11.98
CA ARG A 283 19.04 -9.91 13.16
C ARG A 283 18.89 -11.43 13.31
N ARG A 284 18.99 -11.94 14.54
CA ARG A 284 18.81 -13.36 14.88
C ARG A 284 17.50 -13.93 14.33
N LYS A 285 16.43 -13.14 14.28
CA LYS A 285 15.13 -13.58 13.71
C LYS A 285 15.22 -13.92 12.21
N THR A 286 16.10 -13.26 11.47
CA THR A 286 16.36 -13.50 10.04
C THR A 286 17.29 -14.71 9.87
N VAL A 287 18.32 -14.80 10.72
CA VAL A 287 19.36 -15.83 10.64
C VAL A 287 18.91 -17.19 11.19
N LYS A 288 18.03 -17.22 12.20
CA LYS A 288 17.64 -18.47 12.90
C LYS A 288 16.98 -19.53 12.01
N MET A 289 16.44 -19.14 10.86
CA MET A 289 15.74 -20.02 9.95
C MET A 289 16.66 -20.56 8.83
N THR A 290 17.95 -20.24 8.86
CA THR A 290 18.91 -20.67 7.81
C THR A 290 19.71 -21.90 8.22
N GLN A 291 20.09 -22.71 7.23
CA GLN A 291 20.97 -23.87 7.44
C GLN A 291 22.33 -23.47 8.02
N ALA A 292 22.86 -22.30 7.63
CA ALA A 292 24.09 -21.76 8.18
C ALA A 292 24.02 -21.48 9.70
N TYR A 293 22.85 -21.11 10.23
CA TYR A 293 22.68 -20.96 11.68
C TYR A 293 22.63 -22.29 12.40
N ALA A 294 21.94 -23.30 11.84
CA ALA A 294 21.90 -24.65 12.40
C ALA A 294 23.28 -25.30 12.44
N ALA A 295 24.07 -25.16 11.36
CA ALA A 295 25.45 -25.62 11.31
C ALA A 295 26.34 -24.88 12.32
N TRP A 296 26.15 -23.56 12.48
CA TRP A 296 26.89 -22.77 13.45
C TRP A 296 26.58 -23.17 14.89
N THR A 297 25.31 -23.40 15.24
CA THR A 297 24.93 -23.86 16.59
C THR A 297 25.45 -25.25 16.89
N ALA A 298 25.38 -26.17 15.92
CA ALA A 298 25.92 -27.54 16.09
C ALA A 298 27.44 -27.56 16.25
N ALA A 299 28.16 -26.56 15.73
CA ALA A 299 29.60 -26.41 15.92
C ALA A 299 29.99 -25.72 17.25
N GLN A 300 29.01 -25.22 18.02
CA GLN A 300 29.23 -24.61 19.35
C GLN A 300 28.87 -25.55 20.50
N GLU A 301 28.22 -26.67 20.22
CA GLU A 301 27.98 -27.80 21.14
C GLU A 301 29.17 -28.77 21.12
#